data_AF-A0A381I6D3-F1
#
_entry.id   AF-A0A381I6D3-F1
#
_cell.length_a   1.000
_cell.length_b   1.000
_cell.length_c   1.000
_cell.angle_alpha   90.00
_cell.angle_beta   90.00
_cell.angle_gamma   90.00
#
_symmetry.space_group_name_H-M   'P 1'
#
loop_
_entity.id
_entity.type
_entity.pdbx_description
1 polymer ?
#
loop_
_entity_poly.entity_id
_entity_poly.type
_entity_poly.pdbx_seq_one_letter_code
_entity_poly.pdbx_strand_id
1 'polypeptide(L)' 'MLDETSYIHNNRTDGDIDIVVPEGKLFAMGDNREKSLDSRYDEVGLVDEHTILGKVLVRLYPFSKIGTID' A
#
# COMPACT_ATOMS: atom_id res chain seq x y z
N MET A 1 9.43 -8.01 10.63
CA MET A 1 9.47 -7.71 9.18
C MET A 1 8.72 -8.78 8.39
N LEU A 2 7.94 -8.38 7.38
CA LEU A 2 7.40 -9.30 6.37
C LEU A 2 8.53 -9.66 5.39
N ASP A 3 8.46 -10.86 4.81
CA ASP A 3 9.39 -11.23 3.73
C ASP A 3 8.74 -10.86 2.40
N GLU A 4 9.36 -9.89 1.73
CA GLU A 4 8.86 -9.26 0.50
C GLU A 4 9.70 -9.63 -0.72
N THR A 5 10.82 -10.34 -0.50
CA THR A 5 11.79 -10.69 -1.53
C THR A 5 11.18 -11.52 -2.67
N SER A 6 10.08 -12.23 -2.38
CA SER A 6 9.36 -13.04 -3.36
C SER A 6 8.63 -12.25 -4.46
N TYR A 7 8.36 -10.97 -4.25
CA TYR A 7 7.62 -10.12 -5.20
C TYR A 7 8.30 -8.78 -5.50
N ILE A 8 9.42 -8.49 -4.83
CA ILE A 8 10.31 -7.39 -5.22
C ILE A 8 11.28 -7.94 -6.27
N HIS A 9 10.88 -7.84 -7.54
CA HIS A 9 11.68 -8.35 -8.66
C HIS A 9 12.65 -7.30 -9.20
N ASN A 10 12.20 -6.05 -9.31
CA ASN A 10 12.94 -4.94 -9.92
C ASN A 10 12.73 -3.65 -9.11
N ASN A 11 13.71 -2.73 -9.11
CA ASN A 11 13.59 -1.40 -8.48
C ASN A 11 12.76 -0.41 -9.32
N ARG A 12 11.83 -0.91 -10.14
CA ARG A 12 11.00 -0.11 -11.04
C ARG A 12 9.56 -0.15 -10.56
N THR A 13 8.98 1.02 -10.35
CA THR A 13 7.55 1.18 -10.08
C THR A 13 6.94 1.81 -11.33
N ASP A 14 6.04 1.10 -11.99
CA ASP A 14 5.28 1.65 -13.12
C ASP A 14 4.10 2.50 -12.63
N GLY A 15 3.70 3.45 -13.48
CA GLY A 15 2.76 4.52 -13.21
C GLY A 15 3.36 5.86 -13.66
N ASP A 16 2.63 6.63 -14.46
CA ASP A 16 3.05 7.97 -14.90
C ASP A 16 2.16 8.99 -14.18
N ILE A 17 2.67 9.53 -13.07
CA ILE A 17 1.87 10.31 -12.13
C ILE A 17 2.67 11.51 -11.65
N ASP A 18 2.13 12.67 -11.95
CA ASP A 18 2.53 13.93 -11.36
C ASP A 18 1.29 14.53 -10.69
N ILE A 19 1.20 14.40 -9.36
CA ILE A 19 0.04 14.83 -8.59
C ILE A 19 0.45 15.43 -7.24
N VAL A 20 -0.18 16.56 -6.91
CA VAL A 20 -0.19 17.12 -5.56
C VAL A 20 -1.45 16.62 -4.86
N VAL A 21 -1.28 15.84 -3.80
CA VAL A 21 -2.40 15.31 -3.02
C VAL A 21 -3.07 16.46 -2.26
N PRO A 22 -4.37 16.75 -2.50
CA PRO A 22 -5.08 17.80 -1.79
C PRO A 22 -5.38 17.39 -0.34
N GLU A 23 -5.73 18.36 0.49
CA GLU A 23 -6.14 18.13 1.89
C GLU A 23 -7.33 17.16 1.99
N GLY A 24 -7.30 16.28 3.00
CA GLY A 24 -8.32 15.25 3.22
C GLY A 24 -8.26 14.06 2.25
N LYS A 25 -7.23 13.97 1.42
CA LYS A 25 -7.00 12.83 0.52
C LYS A 25 -5.69 12.12 0.84
N LEU A 26 -5.64 10.85 0.45
CA LEU A 26 -4.49 9.97 0.60
C LEU A 26 -4.14 9.32 -0.74
N PHE A 27 -2.85 9.26 -1.03
CA PHE A 27 -2.32 8.43 -2.11
C PHE A 27 -1.84 7.11 -1.52
N ALA A 28 -2.54 6.01 -1.81
CA ALA A 28 -2.25 4.69 -1.26
C ALA A 28 -1.55 3.83 -2.31
N MET A 29 -0.51 3.10 -1.89
CA MET A 29 0.22 2.15 -2.74
C MET A 29 0.37 0.82 -2.02
N GLY A 30 0.16 -0.27 -2.75
CA GLY A 30 0.45 -1.61 -2.23
C GLY A 30 1.94 -1.93 -2.32
N ASP A 31 2.43 -2.78 -1.42
CA ASP A 31 3.83 -3.20 -1.40
C ASP A 31 4.18 -4.08 -2.61
N ASN A 32 3.23 -4.91 -3.08
CA ASN A 32 3.37 -5.68 -4.30
C ASN A 32 3.07 -4.82 -5.54
N ARG A 33 4.01 -3.92 -5.87
CA ARG A 33 3.83 -2.83 -6.84
C ARG A 33 3.36 -3.27 -8.21
N GLU A 34 3.85 -4.42 -8.70
CA GLU A 34 3.51 -4.94 -10.03
C GLU A 34 2.08 -5.51 -10.10
N LYS A 35 1.48 -5.85 -8.95
CA LYS A 35 0.16 -6.52 -8.88
C LYS A 35 -0.88 -5.75 -8.09
N SER A 36 -0.54 -4.56 -7.61
CA SER A 36 -1.42 -3.71 -6.83
C SER A 36 -2.17 -2.74 -7.74
N LEU A 37 -3.49 -2.90 -7.85
CA LEU A 37 -4.38 -1.88 -8.39
C LEU A 37 -4.65 -0.85 -7.28
N ASP A 38 -3.87 0.22 -7.28
CA ASP A 38 -3.85 1.24 -6.23
C ASP A 38 -3.93 2.66 -6.81
N SER A 39 -3.67 3.69 -6.00
CA SER A 39 -3.84 5.10 -6.40
C SER A 39 -3.04 5.52 -7.63
N ARG A 40 -2.13 4.65 -8.11
CA ARG A 40 -1.44 4.86 -9.36
C ARG A 40 -2.28 4.78 -10.63
N TYR A 41 -3.46 4.18 -10.52
CA TYR A 41 -4.37 3.98 -11.63
C TYR A 41 -5.59 4.88 -11.45
N ASP A 42 -6.02 5.55 -12.51
CA ASP A 42 -7.18 6.46 -12.49
C ASP A 42 -8.47 5.78 -12.01
N GLU A 43 -8.57 4.46 -12.19
CA GLU A 43 -9.70 3.64 -11.73
C GLU A 43 -9.83 3.59 -10.20
N VAL A 44 -8.73 3.79 -9.47
CA VAL A 44 -8.71 3.88 -8.00
C VAL A 44 -8.56 5.33 -7.55
N GLY A 45 -7.55 6.02 -8.09
CA GLY A 45 -7.23 7.40 -7.74
C GLY A 45 -6.97 7.62 -6.24
N LEU A 46 -7.22 8.83 -5.77
CA LEU A 46 -6.99 9.22 -4.39
C LEU A 46 -8.09 8.70 -3.45
N VAL A 47 -7.68 8.20 -2.28
CA VAL A 47 -8.59 7.74 -1.23
C VAL A 47 -8.99 8.92 -0.36
N ASP A 48 -10.26 8.99 0.04
CA ASP A 48 -10.70 10.00 0.99
C ASP A 48 -10.37 9.60 2.43
N GLU A 49 -9.74 10.51 3.19
CA GLU A 49 -9.29 10.24 4.55
C GLU A 49 -10.46 9.80 5.46
N HIS A 50 -11.67 10.32 5.25
CA HIS A 50 -12.82 9.95 6.07
C HIS A 50 -13.29 8.50 5.85
N THR A 51 -12.83 7.84 4.78
CA THR A 51 -13.16 6.44 4.48
C THR A 51 -12.19 5.46 5.14
N ILE A 52 -11.12 5.95 5.77
CA ILE A 52 -10.13 5.12 6.44
C ILE A 52 -10.69 4.58 7.75
N LEU A 53 -10.81 3.24 7.83
CA LEU A 53 -11.30 2.56 9.03
C LEU A 53 -10.25 2.50 10.16
N GLY A 54 -8.97 2.46 9.83
CA GLY A 54 -7.90 2.37 10.82
C GLY A 54 -6.55 1.96 10.26
N LYS A 55 -5.59 1.75 11.17
CA LYS A 55 -4.22 1.31 10.87
C LYS A 55 -4.03 -0.16 11.23
N VAL A 56 -3.25 -0.89 10.44
CA VAL A 56 -2.85 -2.26 10.76
C VAL A 56 -1.82 -2.23 11.88
N LEU A 57 -2.10 -2.91 13.00
CA LEU A 57 -1.23 -2.89 14.19
C LEU A 57 -0.61 -4.26 14.52
N VAL A 58 -1.25 -5.36 14.11
CA VAL A 58 -0.86 -6.72 14.50
C VAL A 58 -1.00 -7.68 13.33
N ARG A 59 -0.01 -8.56 13.15
CA ARG A 59 -0.07 -9.72 12.27
C ARG A 59 -0.41 -10.96 13.07
N LEU A 60 -1.51 -11.63 12.73
CA LEU A 60 -1.94 -12.87 13.40
C LEU A 60 -1.52 -14.16 12.68
N TYR A 61 -1.29 -14.12 11.37
CA TYR A 61 -0.90 -15.28 10.57
C TYR A 61 0.36 -15.00 9.74
N PRO A 62 1.25 -15.99 9.53
CA PRO A 62 1.26 -17.33 10.14
C PRO A 62 1.50 -17.29 11.65
N PHE A 63 0.93 -18.24 12.40
CA PHE A 63 0.96 -18.22 13.89
C PHE A 63 2.38 -18.22 14.47
N SER A 64 3.36 -18.78 13.75
CA SER A 64 4.78 -18.74 14.11
C SER A 64 5.43 -17.35 13.98
N LYS A 65 4.70 -16.37 13.44
CA LYS A 65 5.15 -15.01 13.18
C LYS A 65 4.19 -13.95 13.74
N ILE A 66 3.38 -14.30 14.76
CA ILE A 66 2.51 -13.34 15.45
C ILE A 66 3.36 -12.20 16.04
N GLY A 67 2.91 -10.96 15.87
CA GLY A 67 3.58 -9.80 16.44
C GLY A 67 2.94 -8.48 16.01
N THR A 68 3.39 -7.39 16.62
CA THR A 68 3.03 -6.04 16.20
C THR A 68 3.72 -5.66 14.89
N ILE A 69 3.12 -4.72 14.17
CA ILE A 69 3.75 -4.04 13.04
C ILE A 69 4.33 -2.74 13.62
N ASP A 70 5.66 -2.63 13.66
CA ASP A 70 6.41 -1.40 13.98
C ASP A 70 6.87 -0.73 12.67
#